data_AF-A0A842SU15-F1
#
_entry.id   AF-A0A842SU15-F1
#
_cell.length_a   1.000
_cell.length_b   1.000
_cell.length_c   1.000
_cell.angle_alpha   90.00
_cell.angle_beta   90.00
_cell.angle_gamma   90.00
#
_symmetry.space_group_name_H-M   'P 1'
#
loop_
_entity.id
_entity.type
_entity.pdbx_description
1 polymer ?
#
loop_
_entity_poly.entity_id
_entity_poly.type
_entity_poly.pdbx_seq_one_letter_code
_entity_poly.pdbx_strand_id
1 'polypeptide(L)'
;MSGAVKKPAARIAVVLLKGRVGLHRDVKRTLDLLRLRKKHVCVVLEGTEANLGMVKKCKDAVTWGAITDETYKELVDKRGRRDRDGGFKPWFHLSPPRGGFERKGTKRLYGAGGALGDRKDRIDDLIKRMV
;
A
#
# COMPACT_ATOMS: atom_id res chain seq x y z
N MET A 1 -17.00 7.20 -34.07
CA MET A 1 -16.24 6.13 -33.37
C MET A 1 -15.94 6.62 -31.96
N SER A 2 -16.84 6.37 -31.01
CA SER A 2 -16.64 6.75 -29.61
C SER A 2 -15.91 5.61 -28.91
N GLY A 3 -14.60 5.76 -28.68
CA GLY A 3 -13.83 4.81 -27.91
C GLY A 3 -14.32 4.81 -26.48
N ALA A 4 -14.91 3.70 -26.04
CA ALA A 4 -15.25 3.51 -24.64
C ALA A 4 -13.98 3.70 -23.80
N VAL A 5 -13.92 4.82 -23.05
CA VAL A 5 -12.87 5.05 -22.05
C VAL A 5 -13.04 3.93 -21.03
N LYS A 6 -12.17 2.92 -21.07
CA LYS A 6 -12.14 1.85 -20.06
C LYS A 6 -12.02 2.53 -18.71
N LYS A 7 -13.04 2.37 -17.85
CA LYS A 7 -13.00 2.78 -16.45
C LYS A 7 -11.68 2.26 -15.86
N PRO A 8 -10.84 3.10 -15.24
CA PRO A 8 -9.57 2.64 -14.70
C PRO A 8 -9.83 1.54 -13.67
N ALA A 9 -9.07 0.46 -13.75
CA ALA A 9 -9.15 -0.63 -12.78
C ALA A 9 -8.94 -0.04 -11.37
N ALA A 10 -9.76 -0.46 -10.41
CA ALA A 10 -9.67 0.03 -9.03
C ALA A 10 -8.22 -0.16 -8.52
N ARG A 11 -7.57 0.91 -8.09
CA ARG A 11 -6.21 0.86 -7.58
C ARG A 11 -6.25 0.56 -6.08
N ILE A 12 -5.39 -0.35 -5.65
CA ILE A 12 -5.16 -0.63 -4.24
C ILE A 12 -3.76 -0.15 -3.85
N ALA A 13 -3.66 0.61 -2.77
CA ALA A 13 -2.38 0.92 -2.16
C ALA A 13 -2.09 -0.07 -1.05
N VAL A 14 -0.84 -0.53 -0.98
CA VAL A 14 -0.37 -1.47 0.04
C VAL A 14 0.87 -0.88 0.70
N VAL A 15 0.82 -0.68 2.01
CA VAL A 15 1.92 -0.08 2.79
C VAL A 15 2.47 -1.08 3.78
N LEU A 16 3.78 -1.32 3.78
CA LEU A 16 4.44 -2.16 4.78
C LEU A 16 4.64 -1.38 6.09
N LEU A 17 3.92 -1.74 7.15
CA LEU A 17 4.01 -1.04 8.44
C LEU A 17 4.94 -1.76 9.43
N LYS A 18 5.03 -3.10 9.36
CA LYS A 18 5.85 -3.90 10.26
C LYS A 18 7.19 -4.28 9.61
N GLY A 19 8.22 -4.45 10.45
CA GLY A 19 9.49 -5.02 10.01
C GLY A 19 9.35 -6.50 9.63
N ARG A 20 10.35 -7.05 8.93
CA ARG A 20 10.32 -8.42 8.41
C ARG A 20 10.82 -9.47 9.41
N VAL A 21 11.38 -9.06 10.54
CA VAL A 21 11.87 -9.97 11.60
C VAL A 21 10.71 -10.78 12.16
N GLY A 22 10.88 -12.09 12.31
CA GLY A 22 9.86 -13.00 12.82
C GLY A 22 8.71 -13.33 11.85
N LEU A 23 8.68 -12.78 10.63
CA LEU A 23 7.68 -13.17 9.64
C LEU A 23 7.99 -14.56 9.05
N HIS A 24 6.93 -15.34 8.79
CA HIS A 24 7.02 -16.62 8.10
C HIS A 24 7.71 -16.47 6.74
N ARG A 25 8.48 -17.50 6.33
CA ARG A 25 9.28 -17.48 5.09
C ARG A 25 8.42 -17.14 3.87
N ASP A 26 7.21 -17.71 3.80
CA ASP A 26 6.32 -17.47 2.66
C ASP A 26 5.77 -16.05 2.62
N VAL A 27 5.50 -15.44 3.78
CA VAL A 27 5.07 -14.04 3.85
C VAL A 27 6.21 -13.14 3.39
N LYS A 28 7.45 -13.42 3.81
CA LYS A 28 8.63 -12.70 3.33
C LYS A 28 8.77 -12.79 1.81
N ARG A 29 8.58 -13.98 1.23
CA ARG A 29 8.63 -14.19 -0.23
C ARG A 29 7.55 -13.39 -0.95
N THR A 30 6.31 -13.40 -0.46
CA THR A 30 5.23 -12.60 -1.05
C THR A 30 5.54 -11.10 -0.97
N LEU A 31 6.07 -10.61 0.16
CA LEU A 31 6.48 -9.20 0.28
C LEU A 31 7.58 -8.82 -0.73
N ASP A 32 8.53 -9.72 -1.01
CA ASP A 32 9.58 -9.47 -2.02
C ASP A 32 9.00 -9.38 -3.44
N LEU A 33 8.05 -10.25 -3.79
CA LEU A 33 7.33 -10.22 -5.08
C LEU A 33 6.55 -8.92 -5.24
N LEU A 34 5.89 -8.47 -4.16
CA LEU A 34 5.17 -7.19 -4.12
C LEU A 34 6.10 -5.97 -3.99
N ARG A 35 7.43 -6.15 -3.92
CA ARG A 35 8.44 -5.08 -3.74
C ARG A 35 8.36 -4.34 -2.39
N LEU A 36 7.65 -4.88 -1.42
CA LEU A 36 7.52 -4.37 -0.05
C LEU A 36 8.71 -4.80 0.83
N ARG A 37 9.89 -4.22 0.59
CA ARG A 37 11.14 -4.67 1.21
C ARG A 37 11.52 -3.97 2.52
N LYS A 38 11.02 -2.75 2.75
CA LYS A 38 11.34 -1.91 3.93
C LYS A 38 10.07 -1.27 4.48
N LYS A 39 10.09 -0.88 5.76
CA LYS A 39 8.98 -0.16 6.40
C LYS A 39 8.65 1.12 5.62
N HIS A 40 7.36 1.44 5.59
CA HIS A 40 6.76 2.61 4.94
C HIS A 40 6.98 2.67 3.42
N VAL A 41 7.35 1.53 2.80
CA VAL A 41 7.21 1.39 1.36
C VAL A 41 5.74 1.17 1.03
N CYS A 42 5.23 1.97 0.11
CA CYS A 42 3.90 1.85 -0.47
C CYS A 42 4.01 1.34 -1.91
N VAL A 43 3.19 0.38 -2.30
CA VAL A 43 3.10 -0.13 -3.68
C VAL A 43 1.66 0.01 -4.11
N VAL A 44 1.44 0.53 -5.33
CA VAL A 44 0.10 0.64 -5.92
C VAL A 44 -0.07 -0.49 -6.92
N LEU A 45 -1.14 -1.26 -6.75
CA LEU A 45 -1.46 -2.43 -7.57
C LEU A 45 -2.84 -2.25 -8.19
N GLU A 46 -3.11 -2.98 -9.26
CA GLU A 46 -4.46 -3.19 -9.74
C GLU A 46 -5.25 -4.08 -8.78
N GLY A 47 -6.53 -3.79 -8.58
CA GLY A 47 -7.45 -4.50 -7.69
C GLY A 47 -7.92 -5.85 -8.22
N THR A 48 -7.01 -6.65 -8.78
CA THR A 48 -7.31 -8.02 -9.23
C THR A 48 -7.39 -8.98 -8.04
N GLU A 49 -8.12 -10.09 -8.18
CA GLU A 49 -8.24 -11.11 -7.13
C GLU A 49 -6.89 -11.71 -6.75
N ALA A 50 -6.02 -11.93 -7.73
CA ALA A 50 -4.66 -12.43 -7.51
C ALA A 50 -3.84 -11.48 -6.63
N ASN A 51 -3.86 -10.17 -6.92
CA ASN A 51 -3.18 -9.17 -6.11
C ASN A 51 -3.75 -9.11 -4.69
N LEU A 52 -5.08 -9.11 -4.57
CA LEU A 52 -5.76 -9.13 -3.26
C LEU A 52 -5.41 -10.38 -2.44
N GLY A 53 -5.31 -11.56 -3.07
CA GLY A 53 -4.88 -12.80 -2.43
C GLY A 53 -3.47 -12.70 -1.85
N MET A 54 -2.51 -12.16 -2.62
CA MET A 54 -1.14 -11.93 -2.15
C MET A 54 -1.09 -10.93 -0.99
N VAL A 55 -1.88 -9.86 -1.06
CA VAL A 55 -1.93 -8.84 0.00
C VAL A 55 -2.55 -9.38 1.29
N LYS A 56 -3.66 -10.13 1.19
CA LYS A 56 -4.30 -10.80 2.33
C LYS A 56 -3.36 -11.77 3.05
N LYS A 57 -2.51 -12.49 2.31
CA LYS A 57 -1.46 -13.35 2.90
C LYS A 57 -0.46 -12.57 3.75
N CYS A 58 -0.27 -11.28 3.49
CA CYS A 58 0.66 -10.41 4.19
C CYS A 58 0.00 -9.57 5.31
N LYS A 59 -1.26 -9.85 5.67
CA LYS A 59 -2.10 -8.96 6.51
C LYS A 59 -1.50 -8.56 7.85
N ASP A 60 -0.65 -9.39 8.43
CA ASP A 60 -0.04 -9.15 9.74
C ASP A 60 1.22 -8.27 9.67
N ALA A 61 1.57 -7.78 8.48
CA ALA A 61 2.69 -6.87 8.25
C ALA A 61 2.31 -5.60 7.49
N VAL A 62 1.30 -5.67 6.64
CA VAL A 62 0.90 -4.59 5.74
C VAL A 62 -0.46 -4.01 6.11
N THR A 63 -0.74 -2.82 5.61
CA THR A 63 -2.10 -2.31 5.51
C THR A 63 -2.42 -1.97 4.06
N TRP A 64 -3.68 -2.08 3.66
CA TRP A 64 -4.10 -1.78 2.29
C TRP A 64 -5.51 -1.26 2.22
N GLY A 65 -5.84 -0.68 1.07
CA GLY A 65 -7.15 -0.17 0.75
C GLY A 65 -7.25 0.34 -0.68
N ALA A 66 -8.47 0.58 -1.14
CA ALA A 66 -8.70 1.25 -2.40
C ALA A 66 -8.35 2.74 -2.25
N ILE A 67 -7.64 3.30 -3.23
CA ILE A 67 -7.27 4.72 -3.25
C ILE A 67 -8.02 5.46 -4.35
N THR A 68 -8.27 6.76 -4.13
CA THR A 68 -8.77 7.63 -5.18
C THR A 68 -7.67 8.08 -6.15
N ASP A 69 -8.08 8.63 -7.30
CA ASP A 69 -7.16 9.21 -8.27
C ASP A 69 -6.39 10.40 -7.69
N GLU A 70 -7.00 11.17 -6.78
CA GLU A 70 -6.37 12.28 -6.09
C GLU A 70 -5.22 11.81 -5.19
N THR A 71 -5.45 10.77 -4.37
CA THR A 71 -4.39 10.20 -3.53
C THR A 71 -3.28 9.59 -4.38
N TYR A 72 -3.63 8.92 -5.49
CA TYR A 72 -2.62 8.39 -6.41
C TYR A 72 -1.77 9.50 -7.04
N LYS A 73 -2.40 10.59 -7.48
CA LYS A 73 -1.71 11.77 -8.01
C LYS A 73 -0.77 12.35 -6.95
N GLU A 74 -1.23 12.52 -5.72
CA GLU A 74 -0.41 13.04 -4.62
C GLU A 74 0.82 12.16 -4.32
N LEU A 75 0.67 10.83 -4.39
CA LEU A 75 1.79 9.89 -4.27
C LEU A 75 2.83 10.10 -5.37
N VAL A 76 2.40 10.20 -6.63
CA VAL A 76 3.29 10.41 -7.77
C VAL A 76 3.97 11.77 -7.68
N ASP A 77 3.23 12.83 -7.40
CA ASP A 77 3.74 14.20 -7.36
C ASP A 77 4.75 14.40 -6.23
N LYS A 78 4.47 13.88 -5.02
CA LYS A 78 5.32 14.11 -3.83
C LYS A 78 6.41 13.07 -3.65
N ARG A 79 6.18 11.83 -4.06
CA ARG A 79 7.03 10.67 -3.71
C ARG A 79 7.47 9.85 -4.92
N GLY A 80 6.97 10.17 -6.12
CA GLY A 80 7.33 9.49 -7.36
C GLY A 80 8.82 9.58 -7.63
N ARG A 81 9.41 8.46 -8.07
CA ARG A 81 10.79 8.41 -8.52
C ARG A 81 10.84 7.76 -9.87
N ARG A 82 11.72 8.26 -10.74
CA ARG A 82 11.97 7.64 -12.03
C ARG A 82 12.87 6.41 -11.89
N ASP A 83 12.66 5.42 -12.72
CA ASP A 83 13.59 4.33 -12.97
C ASP A 83 14.64 4.77 -14.01
N ARG A 84 15.49 3.82 -14.43
CA ARG A 84 16.58 4.09 -15.37
C ARG A 84 16.07 4.38 -16.78
N ASP A 85 14.89 3.88 -17.11
CA ASP A 85 14.27 3.96 -18.43
C ASP A 85 13.36 5.19 -18.53
N GLY A 86 13.34 6.04 -17.48
CA GLY A 86 12.58 7.28 -17.41
C GLY A 86 11.13 7.12 -16.96
N GLY A 87 10.67 5.88 -16.74
CA GLY A 87 9.35 5.54 -16.22
C GLY A 87 9.25 5.75 -14.71
N PHE A 88 8.04 5.83 -14.15
CA PHE A 88 7.88 5.90 -12.69
C PHE A 88 8.00 4.52 -12.06
N LYS A 89 8.75 4.46 -10.95
CA LYS A 89 8.77 3.26 -10.10
C LYS A 89 7.37 3.02 -9.54
N PRO A 90 6.87 1.76 -9.53
CA PRO A 90 5.54 1.45 -9.02
C PRO A 90 5.46 1.40 -7.48
N TRP A 91 6.49 1.89 -6.78
CA TRP A 91 6.54 1.96 -5.34
C TRP A 91 7.09 3.30 -4.86
N PHE A 92 6.62 3.70 -3.69
CA PHE A 92 6.85 4.99 -3.07
C PHE A 92 7.48 4.78 -1.70
N HIS A 93 8.46 5.61 -1.35
CA HIS A 93 9.00 5.66 -0.01
C HIS A 93 8.25 6.75 0.78
N LEU A 94 7.44 6.32 1.75
CA LEU A 94 6.65 7.22 2.58
C LEU A 94 7.34 7.53 3.91
N SER A 95 6.92 8.62 4.53
CA SER A 95 7.30 8.97 5.90
C SER A 95 6.41 8.21 6.90
N PRO A 96 6.80 8.05 8.18
CA PRO A 96 5.86 7.68 9.23
C PRO A 96 4.66 8.64 9.26
N PRO A 97 3.45 8.18 9.63
CA PRO A 97 2.28 9.05 9.61
C PRO A 97 2.39 10.16 10.66
N ARG A 98 2.08 11.39 10.24
CA ARG A 98 1.84 12.51 11.17
C ARG A 98 0.72 12.13 12.15
N GLY A 99 0.95 12.36 13.44
CA GLY A 99 0.02 11.95 14.52
C GLY A 99 0.06 10.47 14.89
N GLY A 100 0.97 9.68 14.30
CA GLY A 100 1.14 8.27 14.62
C GLY A 100 0.09 7.34 14.00
N PHE A 101 0.12 6.08 14.42
CA PHE A 101 -0.85 5.06 14.00
C PHE A 101 -2.08 5.06 14.91
N GLU A 102 -3.05 4.23 14.58
CA GLU A 102 -4.24 3.94 15.36
C GLU A 102 -3.86 3.51 16.79
N ARG A 103 -4.81 3.61 17.75
CA ARG A 103 -4.54 3.42 19.19
C ARG A 103 -3.78 2.14 19.53
N LYS A 104 -4.10 1.00 18.89
CA LYS A 104 -3.41 -0.28 19.13
C LYS A 104 -2.20 -0.51 18.22
N GLY A 105 -1.85 0.50 17.41
CA GLY A 105 -0.69 0.57 16.55
C GLY A 105 -0.56 -0.59 15.56
N THR A 106 0.67 -0.88 15.17
CA THR A 106 1.02 -1.91 14.18
C THR A 106 1.06 -3.33 14.77
N LYS A 107 0.35 -3.58 15.89
CA LYS A 107 0.28 -4.89 16.54
C LYS A 107 -1.07 -5.60 16.29
N ARG A 108 -2.10 -4.86 15.87
CA ARG A 108 -3.46 -5.36 15.67
C ARG A 108 -3.98 -4.98 14.29
N LEU A 109 -5.00 -5.71 13.83
CA LEU A 109 -5.73 -5.39 12.60
C LEU A 109 -6.60 -4.14 12.77
N TYR A 110 -6.91 -3.48 11.66
CA TYR A 110 -7.63 -2.20 11.62
C TYR A 110 -9.00 -2.28 12.26
N GLY A 111 -9.79 -3.31 11.93
CA GLY A 111 -11.10 -3.54 12.56
C GLY A 111 -11.07 -3.77 14.08
N ALA A 112 -9.91 -4.11 14.65
CA ALA A 112 -9.72 -4.25 16.09
C ALA A 112 -9.14 -2.99 16.75
N GLY A 113 -9.00 -1.88 16.00
CA GLY A 113 -8.41 -0.62 16.44
C GLY A 113 -6.89 -0.52 16.27
N GLY A 114 -6.29 -1.39 15.45
CA GLY A 114 -4.88 -1.33 15.07
C GLY A 114 -4.65 -0.73 13.68
N ALA A 115 -3.45 -0.93 13.14
CA ALA A 115 -3.02 -0.33 11.87
C ALA A 115 -2.92 -1.32 10.70
N LEU A 116 -2.91 -2.62 10.97
CA LEU A 116 -2.63 -3.65 9.97
C LEU A 116 -3.91 -4.12 9.27
N GLY A 117 -3.79 -4.79 8.12
CA GLY A 117 -4.94 -5.35 7.43
C GLY A 117 -5.65 -4.37 6.49
N ASP A 118 -6.83 -4.79 6.05
CA ASP A 118 -7.72 -4.02 5.19
C ASP A 118 -8.33 -2.84 5.94
N ARG A 119 -8.19 -1.63 5.39
CA ARG A 119 -8.82 -0.41 5.89
C ARG A 119 -9.74 0.25 4.85
N LYS A 120 -10.04 -0.45 3.76
CA LYS A 120 -10.93 0.02 2.68
C LYS A 120 -10.50 1.38 2.15
N ASP A 121 -11.44 2.29 1.95
CA ASP A 121 -11.25 3.68 1.55
C ASP A 121 -10.46 4.53 2.57
N ARG A 122 -10.41 4.13 3.84
CA ARG A 122 -9.67 4.87 4.90
C ARG A 122 -8.15 4.81 4.75
N ILE A 123 -7.63 4.14 3.71
CA ILE A 123 -6.21 4.19 3.35
C ILE A 123 -5.78 5.58 2.88
N ASP A 124 -6.66 6.34 2.25
CA ASP A 124 -6.36 7.67 1.75
C ASP A 124 -5.93 8.60 2.90
N ASP A 125 -6.67 8.56 4.01
CA ASP A 125 -6.35 9.34 5.22
C ASP A 125 -4.98 8.99 5.81
N LEU A 126 -4.57 7.73 5.76
CA LEU A 126 -3.24 7.33 6.21
C LEU A 126 -2.17 7.84 5.26
N ILE A 127 -2.34 7.62 3.95
CA ILE A 127 -1.37 8.02 2.94
C ILE A 127 -1.15 9.53 3.00
N LYS A 128 -2.20 10.34 3.08
CA LYS A 128 -2.11 11.81 3.21
C LYS A 128 -1.29 12.27 4.42
N ARG A 129 -1.28 11.48 5.51
CA ARG A 129 -0.44 11.77 6.70
C ARG A 129 1.00 11.29 6.54
N MET A 130 1.29 10.42 5.58
CA MET A 130 2.60 9.81 5.33
C MET A 130 3.35 10.42 4.13
N VAL A 131 2.64 11.09 3.21
CA VAL A 131 3.22 11.80 2.05
C VAL A 131 3.70 13.20 2.40
#